data_AF-A0A3C0T0J4-F1
#
_entry.id   AF-A0A3C0T0J4-F1
#
_cell.length_a   1.000
_cell.length_b   1.000
_cell.length_c   1.000
_cell.angle_alpha   90.00
_cell.angle_beta   90.00
_cell.angle_gamma   90.00
#
_symmetry.space_group_name_H-M   'P 1'
#
loop_
_entity.id
_entity.type
_entity.pdbx_description
1 polymer ?
#
loop_
_entity_poly.entity_id
_entity_poly.type
_entity_poly.pdbx_seq_one_letter_code
_entity_poly.pdbx_strand_id
1 'polypeptide(L)'
;MRKNIIPSFRRTKTRSALSVLMLFITMLIILFYLAQNYRSNLIDVRKLELKRQVELSLNTVEPILQLVREGELSREEGIDKTKEIIRRMTYTGETMDNYIFMSTYEGVMLAQPLEPSKQDTLQLDMQDLYGMFMEYPLRYSLLCTRLNHLNFST
;
A
#
# COMPACT_ATOMS: atom_id res chain seq x y z
N MET A 1 38.92 50.69 -46.56
CA MET A 1 39.50 49.51 -45.86
C MET A 1 38.50 49.00 -44.81
N ARG A 2 37.58 48.11 -45.17
CA ARG A 2 36.50 47.61 -44.26
C ARG A 2 36.93 46.25 -43.71
N LYS A 3 37.53 46.21 -42.52
CA LYS A 3 38.03 44.97 -41.90
C LYS A 3 36.86 44.10 -41.41
N ASN A 4 37.02 42.80 -41.62
CA ASN A 4 36.10 41.70 -41.31
C ASN A 4 35.81 41.55 -39.80
N ILE A 5 34.88 42.33 -39.25
CA ILE A 5 34.46 42.24 -37.83
C ILE A 5 33.33 41.20 -37.62
N ILE A 6 32.76 40.67 -38.70
CA ILE A 6 31.58 39.80 -38.68
C ILE A 6 31.82 38.33 -38.21
N PRO A 7 33.01 37.68 -38.37
CA PRO A 7 33.14 36.26 -38.06
C PRO A 7 33.31 35.93 -36.57
N SER A 8 33.86 36.83 -35.74
CA SER A 8 34.09 36.57 -34.31
C SER A 8 32.79 36.60 -33.49
N PHE A 9 31.88 37.53 -33.79
CA PHE A 9 30.59 37.67 -33.11
C PHE A 9 29.68 36.45 -33.33
N ARG A 10 29.69 35.88 -34.55
CA ARG A 10 28.96 34.64 -34.86
C ARG A 10 29.51 33.44 -34.08
N ARG A 11 30.84 33.37 -33.89
CA ARG A 11 31.54 32.29 -33.16
C ARG A 11 31.28 32.33 -31.65
N THR A 12 31.12 33.51 -31.05
CA THR A 12 30.76 33.65 -29.63
C THR A 12 29.30 33.28 -29.38
N LYS A 13 28.37 33.70 -30.25
CA LYS A 13 26.95 33.33 -30.16
C LYS A 13 26.72 31.82 -30.29
N THR A 14 27.44 31.14 -31.19
CA THR A 14 27.32 29.68 -31.33
C THR A 14 27.84 28.94 -30.10
N ARG A 15 28.90 29.43 -29.46
CA ARG A 15 29.45 28.81 -28.22
C ARG A 15 28.48 28.94 -27.05
N SER A 16 27.93 30.13 -26.82
CA SER A 16 26.94 30.33 -25.77
C SER A 16 25.65 29.55 -26.02
N ALA A 17 25.19 29.48 -27.28
CA ALA A 17 24.03 28.66 -27.64
C ALA A 17 24.27 27.17 -27.37
N LEU A 18 25.47 26.66 -27.65
CA LEU A 18 25.85 25.27 -27.37
C LEU A 18 25.83 24.96 -25.87
N SER A 19 26.32 25.87 -25.03
CA SER A 19 26.31 25.70 -23.57
C SER A 19 24.88 25.68 -23.02
N VAL A 20 23.99 26.56 -23.51
CA VAL A 20 22.57 26.56 -23.13
C VAL A 20 21.87 25.29 -23.60
N LEU A 21 22.15 24.83 -24.82
CA LEU A 21 21.60 23.58 -25.34
C LEU A 21 22.05 22.38 -24.50
N MET A 22 23.34 22.34 -24.12
CA MET A 22 23.88 21.28 -23.27
C MET A 22 23.21 21.26 -21.89
N LEU A 23 23.02 22.43 -21.27
CA LEU A 23 22.28 22.54 -20.01
C LEU A 23 20.83 22.04 -20.15
N PHE A 24 20.17 22.40 -21.25
CA PHE A 24 18.80 21.96 -21.51
C PHE A 24 18.71 20.44 -21.68
N ILE A 25 19.65 19.84 -22.42
CA ILE A 25 19.72 18.38 -22.59
C ILE A 25 19.98 17.69 -21.25
N THR A 26 20.91 18.18 -20.44
CA THR A 26 21.17 17.63 -19.10
C THR A 26 19.94 17.72 -18.21
N MET A 27 19.21 18.84 -18.23
CA MET A 27 17.97 19.01 -17.49
C MET A 27 16.92 17.98 -17.93
N LEU A 28 16.76 17.76 -19.24
CA LEU A 28 15.83 16.75 -19.77
C LEU A 28 16.21 15.32 -19.34
N ILE A 29 17.50 14.99 -19.34
CA ILE A 29 17.99 13.67 -18.88
C ILE A 29 17.65 13.46 -17.40
N ILE A 30 17.88 14.47 -16.55
CA ILE A 30 17.55 14.41 -15.12
C ILE A 30 16.04 14.24 -14.91
N LEU A 31 15.21 15.02 -15.62
CA LEU A 31 13.75 14.92 -15.51
C LEU A 31 13.23 13.56 -15.98
N PHE A 32 13.80 13.01 -17.06
CA PHE A 32 13.45 11.68 -17.53
C PHE A 32 13.80 10.61 -16.51
N TYR A 33 15.01 10.68 -15.93
CA TYR A 33 15.42 9.75 -14.87
C TYR A 33 14.52 9.85 -13.64
N LEU A 34 14.20 11.07 -13.20
CA LEU A 34 13.32 11.28 -12.05
C LEU A 34 11.91 10.74 -12.31
N ALA A 35 11.35 10.99 -13.49
CA ALA A 35 10.01 10.53 -13.86
C ALA A 35 9.88 9.00 -13.85
N GLN A 36 10.91 8.29 -14.30
CA GLN A 36 10.92 6.82 -14.29
C GLN A 36 10.96 6.26 -12.86
N ASN A 37 11.85 6.80 -12.01
CA ASN A 37 12.05 6.29 -10.65
C ASN A 37 10.99 6.75 -9.65
N TYR A 38 10.27 7.83 -9.95
CA TYR A 38 9.25 8.37 -9.03
C TYR A 38 8.10 7.38 -8.81
N ARG A 39 7.66 6.68 -9.87
CA ARG A 39 6.55 5.73 -9.79
C ARG A 39 6.85 4.54 -8.90
N SER A 40 8.02 3.90 -9.06
CA SER A 40 8.41 2.75 -8.24
C SER A 40 8.56 3.14 -6.77
N ASN A 41 9.23 4.27 -6.52
CA ASN A 41 9.45 4.76 -5.15
C ASN A 41 8.13 5.05 -4.44
N LEU A 42 7.15 5.66 -5.10
CA LEU A 42 5.83 5.89 -4.52
C LEU A 42 5.10 4.58 -4.18
N ILE A 43 5.16 3.59 -5.07
CA ILE A 43 4.53 2.28 -4.82
C ILE A 43 5.17 1.61 -3.60
N ASP A 44 6.50 1.63 -3.50
CA ASP A 44 7.21 1.00 -2.39
C ASP A 44 6.95 1.72 -1.06
N VAL A 45 6.88 3.05 -1.06
CA VAL A 45 6.47 3.83 0.11
C VAL A 45 5.04 3.48 0.53
N ARG A 46 4.10 3.35 -0.42
CA ARG A 46 2.72 2.94 -0.13
C ARG A 46 2.65 1.53 0.44
N LYS A 47 3.41 0.58 -0.10
CA LYS A 47 3.48 -0.79 0.44
C LYS A 47 4.04 -0.82 1.86
N LEU A 48 5.08 -0.04 2.14
CA LEU A 48 5.67 0.06 3.48
C LEU A 48 4.66 0.60 4.49
N GLU A 49 3.91 1.64 4.10
CA GLU A 49 2.88 2.22 4.95
C GLU A 49 1.74 1.24 5.24
N LEU A 50 1.26 0.50 4.23
CA LEU A 50 0.26 -0.55 4.43
C LEU A 50 0.78 -1.65 5.36
N LYS A 51 2.02 -2.10 5.17
CA LYS A 51 2.66 -3.09 6.05
C LYS A 51 2.70 -2.60 7.50
N ARG A 52 3.09 -1.35 7.72
CA ARG A 52 3.15 -0.74 9.05
C ARG A 52 1.77 -0.70 9.72
N GLN A 53 0.73 -0.35 8.97
CA GLN A 53 -0.65 -0.32 9.50
C GLN A 53 -1.15 -1.71 9.89
N VAL A 54 -0.87 -2.72 9.05
CA VAL A 54 -1.16 -4.13 9.35
C VAL A 54 -0.41 -4.59 10.61
N GLU A 55 0.86 -4.24 10.74
CA GLU A 55 1.68 -4.60 11.90
C GLU A 55 1.17 -3.96 13.20
N LEU A 56 0.80 -2.68 13.16
CA LEU A 56 0.16 -2.00 14.30
C LEU A 56 -1.16 -2.65 14.69
N SER A 57 -1.96 -3.04 13.69
CA SER A 57 -3.25 -3.72 13.91
C SER A 57 -3.04 -5.07 14.60
N LEU A 58 -2.08 -5.87 14.11
CA LEU A 58 -1.69 -7.14 14.72
C LEU A 58 -1.21 -6.96 16.16
N ASN A 59 -0.32 -5.99 16.41
CA ASN A 59 0.18 -5.72 17.75
C ASN A 59 -0.92 -5.24 18.70
N THR A 60 -1.97 -4.59 18.19
CA THR A 60 -3.12 -4.16 18.98
C THR A 60 -3.96 -5.34 19.47
N VAL A 61 -4.10 -6.39 18.65
CA VAL A 61 -4.90 -7.58 19.00
C VAL A 61 -4.08 -8.68 19.67
N GLU A 62 -2.74 -8.61 19.59
CA GLU A 62 -1.82 -9.59 20.17
C GLU A 62 -2.09 -9.93 21.65
N PRO A 63 -2.44 -8.98 22.54
CA PRO A 63 -2.76 -9.32 23.93
C PRO A 63 -3.96 -10.27 24.05
N ILE A 64 -4.99 -10.11 23.23
CA ILE A 64 -6.16 -11.01 23.21
C ILE A 64 -5.73 -12.39 22.72
N LEU A 65 -4.92 -12.44 21.66
CA LEU A 65 -4.40 -13.69 21.12
C LEU A 65 -3.55 -14.43 22.15
N GLN A 66 -2.81 -13.70 22.99
CA GLN A 66 -2.04 -14.27 24.08
C GLN A 66 -2.92 -14.93 25.14
N LEU A 67 -3.99 -14.25 25.58
CA LEU A 67 -4.96 -14.82 26.54
C LEU A 67 -5.62 -16.10 26.00
N VAL A 68 -5.93 -16.15 24.70
CA VAL A 68 -6.46 -17.37 24.06
C VAL A 68 -5.42 -18.49 24.07
N ARG A 69 -4.15 -18.20 23.76
CA ARG A 69 -3.06 -19.19 23.79
C ARG A 69 -2.79 -19.73 25.19
N GLU A 70 -2.92 -18.89 26.21
CA GLU A 70 -2.75 -19.25 27.61
C GLU A 70 -3.97 -19.99 28.17
N GLY A 71 -5.08 -20.06 27.42
CA GLY A 71 -6.32 -20.71 27.83
C GLY A 71 -7.15 -19.89 28.83
N GLU A 72 -6.76 -18.63 29.07
CA GLU A 72 -7.50 -17.69 29.93
C GLU A 72 -8.76 -17.16 29.24
N LEU A 73 -8.81 -17.25 27.91
CA LEU A 73 -9.94 -16.82 27.09
C LEU A 73 -10.34 -17.92 26.11
N SER A 74 -11.65 -18.13 25.93
CA SER A 74 -12.11 -19.08 24.91
C SER A 74 -11.81 -18.55 23.50
N ARG A 75 -11.70 -19.46 22.54
CA ARG A 75 -11.46 -19.10 21.14
C ARG A 75 -12.55 -18.21 20.57
N GLU A 76 -13.82 -18.51 20.86
CA GLU A 76 -14.96 -17.70 20.41
C GLU A 76 -14.91 -16.30 21.02
N GLU A 77 -14.67 -16.21 22.34
CA GLU A 77 -14.55 -14.92 23.02
C GLU A 77 -13.37 -14.10 22.46
N GLY A 78 -12.28 -14.76 22.08
CA GLY A 78 -11.11 -14.11 21.48
C GLY A 78 -11.39 -13.54 20.10
N ILE A 79 -12.13 -14.29 19.29
CA ILE A 79 -12.59 -13.83 17.98
C ILE A 79 -13.49 -12.61 18.15
N ASP A 80 -14.47 -12.66 19.05
CA ASP A 80 -15.42 -11.56 19.25
C ASP A 80 -14.73 -10.29 19.74
N LYS A 81 -13.84 -10.39 20.75
CA LYS A 81 -13.05 -9.24 21.21
C LYS A 81 -12.15 -8.67 20.11
N THR A 82 -11.57 -9.54 19.28
CA THR A 82 -10.74 -9.11 18.13
C THR A 82 -11.61 -8.39 17.08
N LYS A 83 -12.78 -8.94 16.74
CA LYS A 83 -13.75 -8.32 15.81
C LYS A 83 -14.13 -6.92 16.27
N GLU A 84 -14.39 -6.70 17.56
CA GLU A 84 -14.72 -5.38 18.10
C GLU A 84 -13.60 -4.36 17.92
N ILE A 85 -12.35 -4.77 18.08
CA ILE A 85 -11.20 -3.91 17.83
C ILE A 85 -11.08 -3.57 16.34
N ILE A 86 -11.04 -4.60 15.48
CA ILE A 86 -10.88 -4.42 14.03
C ILE A 86 -12.02 -3.57 13.44
N ARG A 87 -13.26 -3.73 13.93
CA ARG A 87 -14.42 -2.92 13.50
C ARG A 87 -14.22 -1.41 13.66
N ARG A 88 -13.34 -0.99 14.57
CA ARG A 88 -13.04 0.42 14.85
C ARG A 88 -11.79 0.91 14.14
N MET A 89 -11.06 0.05 13.43
CA MET A 89 -9.83 0.40 12.71
C MET A 89 -10.15 0.99 11.33
N THR A 90 -10.87 2.10 11.34
CA THR A 90 -11.13 2.95 10.17
C THR A 90 -10.26 4.20 10.24
N TYR A 91 -9.73 4.64 9.11
CA TYR A 91 -8.93 5.86 9.03
C TYR A 91 -9.24 6.63 7.74
N THR A 92 -9.29 7.95 7.86
CA THR A 92 -9.58 8.82 6.71
C THR A 92 -8.34 8.96 5.83
N GLY A 93 -8.47 8.57 4.57
CA GLY A 93 -7.47 8.85 3.53
C GLY A 93 -7.79 10.15 2.79
N GLU A 94 -6.85 10.57 1.93
CA GLU A 94 -7.03 11.78 1.11
C GLU A 94 -8.20 11.68 0.11
N THR A 95 -8.52 10.46 -0.33
CA THR A 95 -9.53 10.20 -1.38
C THR A 95 -10.69 9.34 -0.92
N MET A 96 -10.48 8.47 0.07
CA MET A 96 -11.50 7.60 0.63
C MET A 96 -11.14 7.22 2.07
N ASP A 97 -12.16 6.94 2.87
CA ASP A 97 -11.95 6.23 4.13
C ASP A 97 -11.41 4.83 3.84
N ASN A 98 -10.40 4.46 4.61
CA ASN A 98 -9.76 3.16 4.55
C ASN A 98 -9.95 2.44 5.87
N TYR A 99 -9.72 1.14 5.86
CA TYR A 99 -10.05 0.29 6.99
C TYR A 99 -9.19 -0.97 7.01
N ILE A 100 -9.10 -1.56 8.19
CA ILE A 100 -8.58 -2.91 8.39
C ILE A 100 -9.78 -3.86 8.43
N PHE A 101 -9.67 -4.97 7.71
CA PHE A 101 -10.65 -6.06 7.73
C PHE A 101 -9.97 -7.35 8.15
N MET A 102 -10.79 -8.32 8.54
CA MET A 102 -10.33 -9.64 8.95
C MET A 102 -11.23 -10.69 8.32
N SER A 103 -10.63 -11.70 7.71
CA SER A 103 -11.33 -12.87 7.19
C SER A 103 -10.61 -14.15 7.60
N THR A 104 -11.34 -15.25 7.62
CA THR A 104 -10.74 -16.58 7.76
C THR A 104 -10.08 -17.01 6.45
N TYR A 105 -9.31 -18.10 6.49
CA TYR A 105 -8.72 -18.70 5.29
C TYR A 105 -9.75 -19.33 4.36
N GLU A 106 -10.88 -19.74 4.92
CA GLU A 106 -12.02 -20.31 4.21
C GLU A 106 -12.89 -19.21 3.55
N GLY A 107 -12.46 -17.95 3.63
CA GLY A 107 -13.14 -16.82 3.00
C GLY A 107 -14.35 -16.29 3.77
N VAL A 108 -14.48 -16.62 5.06
CA VAL A 108 -15.53 -16.03 5.92
C VAL A 108 -15.06 -14.66 6.40
N MET A 109 -15.85 -13.62 6.13
CA MET A 109 -15.51 -12.27 6.53
C MET A 109 -15.83 -12.04 8.02
N LEU A 110 -14.82 -11.95 8.89
CA LEU A 110 -15.02 -11.81 10.33
C LEU A 110 -15.28 -10.36 10.76
N ALA A 111 -14.62 -9.39 10.13
CA ALA A 111 -14.81 -7.98 10.42
C ALA A 111 -14.65 -7.14 9.14
N GLN A 112 -15.71 -6.40 8.79
CA GLN A 112 -15.75 -5.52 7.63
C GLN A 112 -16.39 -4.18 8.01
N PRO A 113 -15.61 -3.17 8.42
CA PRO A 113 -16.13 -1.91 8.97
C PRO A 113 -17.02 -1.11 8.01
N LEU A 114 -16.67 -1.06 6.72
CA LEU A 114 -17.41 -0.25 5.74
C LEU A 114 -18.60 -0.96 5.11
N GLU A 115 -18.66 -2.29 5.20
CA GLU A 115 -19.79 -3.09 4.69
C GLU A 115 -20.23 -4.12 5.74
N PRO A 116 -20.86 -3.69 6.84
CA PRO A 116 -21.22 -4.59 7.95
C PRO A 116 -22.15 -5.74 7.53
N SER A 117 -22.93 -5.57 6.45
CA SER A 117 -23.81 -6.60 5.90
C SER A 117 -23.06 -7.80 5.33
N LYS A 118 -21.75 -7.68 5.08
CA LYS A 118 -20.88 -8.77 4.62
C LYS A 118 -20.21 -9.50 5.78
N GLN A 119 -20.35 -9.03 7.01
CA GLN A 119 -19.77 -9.69 8.17
C GLN A 119 -20.44 -11.05 8.40
N ASP A 120 -19.63 -12.03 8.81
CA ASP A 120 -20.01 -13.41 9.09
C ASP A 120 -20.64 -14.16 7.90
N THR A 121 -20.30 -13.72 6.68
CA THR A 121 -20.72 -14.36 5.42
C THR A 121 -19.53 -14.90 4.65
N LEU A 122 -19.78 -15.93 3.83
CA LEU A 122 -18.80 -16.49 2.91
C LEU A 122 -18.61 -15.56 1.71
N GLN A 123 -17.36 -15.24 1.37
CA GLN A 123 -17.01 -14.25 0.35
C GLN A 123 -16.09 -14.81 -0.75
N LEU A 124 -16.14 -16.12 -1.00
CA LEU A 124 -15.32 -16.79 -2.03
C LEU A 124 -15.58 -16.23 -3.43
N ASP A 125 -16.83 -15.87 -3.73
CA ASP A 125 -17.22 -15.32 -5.03
C ASP A 125 -17.09 -13.79 -5.11
N MET A 126 -16.53 -13.13 -4.07
CA MET A 126 -16.40 -11.68 -4.07
C MET A 126 -15.39 -11.24 -5.13
N GLN A 127 -15.87 -10.46 -6.09
CA GLN A 127 -15.05 -9.82 -7.11
C GLN A 127 -14.87 -8.34 -6.82
N ASP A 128 -13.72 -7.80 -7.19
CA ASP A 128 -13.49 -6.36 -7.22
C ASP A 128 -14.21 -5.69 -8.40
N LEU A 129 -14.11 -4.36 -8.51
CA LEU A 129 -14.70 -3.56 -9.59
C LEU A 129 -14.20 -3.96 -11.00
N TYR A 130 -13.12 -4.75 -11.08
CA TYR A 130 -12.51 -5.21 -12.32
C TYR A 130 -12.77 -6.71 -12.57
N GLY A 131 -13.59 -7.37 -11.74
CA GLY A 131 -13.94 -8.79 -11.88
C GLY A 131 -12.91 -9.76 -11.32
N MET A 132 -11.89 -9.29 -10.57
CA MET A 132 -10.91 -10.16 -9.93
C MET A 132 -11.42 -10.65 -8.58
N PHE A 133 -11.36 -11.97 -8.36
CA PHE A 133 -11.71 -12.57 -7.07
C PHE A 133 -10.77 -12.11 -5.95
N MET A 134 -11.34 -11.65 -4.84
CA MET A 134 -10.57 -11.13 -3.70
C MET A 134 -9.80 -12.22 -2.92
N GLU A 135 -10.12 -13.51 -3.12
CA GLU A 135 -9.43 -14.62 -2.44
C GLU A 135 -7.95 -14.76 -2.86
N TYR A 136 -7.65 -14.59 -4.15
CA TYR A 136 -6.32 -14.85 -4.73
C TYR A 136 -5.18 -14.00 -4.13
N PRO A 137 -5.36 -12.69 -3.85
CA PRO A 137 -4.34 -11.88 -3.18
C PRO A 137 -4.28 -12.06 -1.65
N LEU A 138 -5.37 -12.46 -0.97
CA LEU A 138 -5.45 -12.46 0.51
C LEU A 138 -4.72 -13.61 1.17
N ARG A 139 -4.59 -14.75 0.49
CA ARG A 139 -3.81 -15.91 0.94
C ARG A 139 -2.33 -15.58 1.18
N TYR A 140 -1.83 -14.49 0.59
CA TYR A 140 -0.46 -13.98 0.75
C TYR A 140 -0.36 -12.74 1.66
N SER A 141 -1.46 -12.32 2.30
CA SER A 141 -1.45 -11.16 3.20
C SER A 141 -0.91 -11.54 4.59
N LEU A 142 -0.02 -10.70 5.13
CA LEU A 142 0.66 -10.90 6.42
C LEU A 142 -0.29 -11.13 7.60
N LEU A 143 -1.49 -10.55 7.54
CA LEU A 143 -2.49 -10.64 8.61
C LEU A 143 -3.07 -12.06 8.70
N CYS A 144 -3.41 -12.68 7.55
CA CYS A 144 -3.82 -14.07 7.52
C CYS A 144 -2.66 -14.98 7.95
N THR A 145 -1.47 -14.82 7.39
CA THR A 145 -0.32 -15.73 7.63
C THR A 145 0.02 -15.87 9.12
N ARG A 146 -0.01 -14.77 9.89
CA ARG A 146 0.31 -14.81 11.32
C ARG A 146 -0.79 -15.44 12.18
N LEU A 147 -2.06 -15.33 11.76
CA LEU A 147 -3.18 -16.00 12.43
C LEU A 147 -3.17 -17.53 12.21
N ASN A 148 -2.52 -18.06 11.16
CA ASN A 148 -2.44 -19.52 10.95
C ASN A 148 -1.55 -20.23 11.97
N HIS A 149 -0.49 -19.58 12.45
CA HIS A 149 0.32 -20.11 13.55
C HIS A 149 -0.45 -20.19 14.89
N LEU A 150 -1.69 -19.70 14.92
CA LEU A 150 -2.58 -19.72 16.06
C LEU A 150 -3.73 -20.74 15.90
N ASN A 151 -3.67 -21.64 14.91
CA ASN A 151 -4.70 -22.67 14.66
C ASN A 151 -6.13 -22.08 14.66
N PHE A 152 -6.33 -20.99 13.90
CA PHE A 152 -7.66 -20.45 13.64
C PHE A 152 -8.42 -21.21 12.53
N SER A 153 -7.90 -22.34 12.03
CA SER A 153 -8.70 -23.33 11.33
C SER A 153 -9.64 -24.02 12.32
N THR A 154 -10.87 -24.29 11.88
CA THR A 154 -11.87 -25.13 12.58
C THR A 154 -11.29 -26.41 13.15
#